data_AF-A0A662Q6N7-F1
#
_entry.id   AF-A0A662Q6N7-F1
#
_cell.length_a   1.000
_cell.length_b   1.000
_cell.length_c   1.000
_cell.angle_alpha   90.00
_cell.angle_beta   90.00
_cell.angle_gamma   90.00
#
_symmetry.space_group_name_H-M   'P 1'
#
loop_
_entity.id
_entity.type
_entity.pdbx_description
1 polymer ?
#
loop_
_entity_poly.entity_id
_entity_poly.type
_entity_poly.pdbx_seq_one_letter_code
_entity_poly.pdbx_strand_id
1 'polypeptide(L)'
;MTLQRAFQKGSLKLYVIKQRLKTPLILSNLVFVDDNGYLHLTDIGEKFLRSRSRRIIYNEFKRNVWGFKELEEILCERPLGVKAILKELRKRGISWKKEHQVRIRLFYLMLLGAIKREGSKYKWVGLPLSHEEIKEVLVELGNSLGYSPKEEFHIDGFRVDVVWLRSGLPGASVEYAFEIQLKGDPKSAILNLQECLRRWPAKAYIVTNPEQVRYIENAIRPWKEDIKMIDYRTLEGVAERLNDLVNMLKIRGFKFNIR
;
A
#
# COMPACT_ATOMS: atom_id res chain seq x y z
N MET A 1 -9.11 26.19 11.86
CA MET A 1 -7.65 26.06 11.59
C MET A 1 -7.38 24.64 11.09
N THR A 2 -7.19 24.46 9.79
CA THR A 2 -7.14 23.14 9.11
C THR A 2 -5.83 22.42 9.40
N LEU A 3 -5.87 21.11 9.71
CA LEU A 3 -4.72 20.24 10.02
C LEU A 3 -3.52 20.39 9.05
N GLN A 4 -3.80 20.68 7.78
CA GLN A 4 -2.81 20.94 6.75
C GLN A 4 -1.85 22.11 7.08
N ARG A 5 -2.35 23.16 7.76
CA ARG A 5 -1.52 24.29 8.22
C ARG A 5 -0.71 23.97 9.48
N ALA A 6 -1.16 23.01 10.30
CA ALA A 6 -0.46 22.61 11.52
C ALA A 6 0.70 21.64 11.26
N PHE A 7 0.68 20.89 10.16
CA PHE A 7 1.82 20.08 9.73
C PHE A 7 2.90 20.89 9.00
N GLN A 8 2.53 21.99 8.35
CA GLN A 8 3.47 22.88 7.66
C GLN A 8 4.27 23.82 8.58
N LYS A 9 3.83 24.01 9.83
CA LYS A 9 4.57 24.78 10.85
C LYS A 9 4.97 23.81 11.96
N GLY A 10 6.26 23.49 12.02
CA GLY A 10 6.81 22.53 12.98
C GLY A 10 6.30 22.74 14.42
N SER A 11 6.12 21.62 15.11
CA SER A 11 5.75 21.45 16.54
C SER A 11 4.26 21.57 16.90
N LEU A 12 3.48 20.55 16.57
CA LEU A 12 2.39 20.16 17.48
C LEU A 12 3.03 19.63 18.77
N LYS A 13 2.70 20.21 19.93
CA LYS A 13 3.17 19.72 21.24
C LYS A 13 2.85 18.22 21.37
N LEU A 14 3.79 17.43 21.87
CA LEU A 14 3.67 15.95 21.99
C LEU A 14 2.37 15.54 22.71
N TYR A 15 1.93 16.29 23.72
CA TYR A 15 0.65 16.08 24.40
C TYR A 15 -0.56 16.22 23.47
N VAL A 16 -0.57 17.21 22.58
CA VAL A 16 -1.64 17.42 21.60
C VAL A 16 -1.65 16.31 20.56
N ILE A 17 -0.47 15.80 20.18
CA ILE A 17 -0.35 14.62 19.33
C ILE A 17 -0.92 13.40 20.05
N LYS A 18 -0.54 13.13 21.30
CA LYS A 18 -1.06 12.03 22.11
C LYS A 18 -2.59 12.07 22.24
N GLN A 19 -3.15 13.23 22.59
CA GLN A 19 -4.61 13.39 22.73
C GLN A 19 -5.36 13.21 21.40
N ARG A 20 -4.78 13.65 20.28
CA ARG A 20 -5.41 13.55 18.96
C ARG A 20 -5.21 12.20 18.27
N LEU A 21 -4.20 11.44 18.67
CA LEU A 21 -3.94 10.09 18.16
C LEU A 21 -4.71 9.01 18.91
N LYS A 22 -5.08 9.24 20.19
CA LYS A 22 -5.80 8.24 21.00
C LYS A 22 -7.07 7.74 20.30
N THR A 23 -7.95 8.64 19.88
CA THR A 23 -9.21 8.28 19.20
C THR A 23 -8.98 7.46 17.91
N PRO A 24 -8.19 7.89 16.91
CA PRO A 24 -7.99 7.09 15.70
C PRO A 24 -7.28 5.76 15.97
N LEU A 25 -6.35 5.68 16.93
CA LEU A 25 -5.70 4.41 17.28
C LEU A 25 -6.69 3.39 17.86
N ILE A 26 -7.60 3.84 18.73
CA ILE A 26 -8.65 2.98 19.31
C ILE A 26 -9.69 2.60 18.24
N LEU A 27 -10.16 3.56 17.44
CA LEU A 27 -11.15 3.30 16.38
C LEU A 27 -10.63 2.37 15.28
N SER A 28 -9.31 2.36 15.05
CA SER A 28 -8.67 1.41 14.14
C SER A 28 -8.23 0.11 14.82
N ASN A 29 -8.65 -0.10 16.07
CA ASN A 29 -8.37 -1.31 16.86
C ASN A 29 -6.87 -1.67 16.90
N LEU A 30 -5.98 -0.69 16.76
CA LEU A 30 -4.53 -0.92 16.85
C LEU A 30 -4.07 -0.99 18.30
N VAL A 31 -4.84 -0.38 19.20
CA VAL A 31 -4.57 -0.36 20.64
C VAL A 31 -5.87 -0.49 21.41
N PHE A 32 -5.79 -1.05 22.62
CA PHE A 32 -6.84 -0.97 23.62
C PHE A 32 -6.37 -0.14 24.82
N VAL A 33 -7.31 0.31 25.64
CA VAL A 33 -7.04 1.07 26.87
C VAL A 33 -7.39 0.17 28.04
N ASP A 34 -6.46 -0.03 28.98
CA ASP A 34 -6.74 -0.77 30.21
C ASP A 34 -7.49 0.09 31.25
N ASP A 35 -7.85 -0.52 32.39
CA ASP A 35 -8.56 0.14 33.48
C ASP A 35 -7.78 1.31 34.10
N ASN A 36 -6.45 1.32 33.93
CA ASN A 36 -5.56 2.37 34.41
C ASN A 36 -5.35 3.49 33.37
N GLY A 37 -5.94 3.36 32.18
CA GLY A 37 -5.85 4.35 31.11
C GLY A 37 -4.61 4.23 30.22
N TYR A 38 -3.81 3.17 30.36
CA TYR A 38 -2.64 2.89 29.52
C TYR A 38 -3.04 2.25 28.19
N LEU A 39 -2.27 2.57 27.15
CA LEU A 39 -2.47 2.02 25.81
C LEU A 39 -1.63 0.75 25.65
N HIS A 40 -2.29 -0.31 25.19
CA HIS A 40 -1.68 -1.60 24.90
C HIS A 40 -1.89 -1.94 23.43
N LEU A 41 -0.89 -2.55 22.81
CA LEU A 41 -0.97 -2.97 21.42
C LEU A 41 -1.92 -4.17 21.30
N THR A 42 -2.75 -4.18 20.25
CA THR A 42 -3.55 -5.36 19.89
C THR A 42 -2.78 -6.20 18.85
N ASP A 43 -3.26 -7.42 18.58
CA ASP A 43 -2.74 -8.25 17.48
C ASP A 43 -2.83 -7.53 16.13
N ILE A 44 -3.88 -6.73 15.92
CA ILE A 44 -4.05 -5.90 14.72
C ILE A 44 -3.01 -4.79 14.68
N GLY A 45 -2.70 -4.18 15.83
CA GLY A 45 -1.60 -3.24 16.00
C GLY A 45 -0.25 -3.84 15.66
N GLU A 46 0.05 -5.03 16.18
CA GLU A 46 1.27 -5.77 15.85
C GLU A 46 1.38 -6.08 14.36
N LYS A 47 0.29 -6.58 13.76
CA LYS A 47 0.23 -6.88 12.32
C LYS A 47 0.49 -5.65 11.48
N PHE A 48 -0.04 -4.50 11.88
CA PHE A 48 0.24 -3.23 11.22
C PHE A 48 1.70 -2.80 11.37
N LEU A 49 2.31 -2.94 12.55
CA LEU A 49 3.71 -2.57 12.76
C LEU A 49 4.68 -3.41 11.90
N ARG A 50 4.34 -4.68 11.64
CA ARG A 50 5.12 -5.58 10.78
C ARG A 50 4.93 -5.26 9.29
N SER A 51 3.69 -5.25 8.81
CA SER A 51 3.39 -5.12 7.37
C SER A 51 3.40 -3.67 6.85
N ARG A 52 3.19 -2.71 7.76
CA ARG A 52 2.90 -1.30 7.44
C ARG A 52 1.72 -1.11 6.46
N SER A 53 0.86 -2.12 6.34
CA SER A 53 -0.31 -2.10 5.45
C SER A 53 -1.34 -1.08 5.94
N ARG A 54 -1.64 -0.09 5.10
CA ARG A 54 -2.70 0.88 5.37
C ARG A 54 -4.08 0.25 5.28
N ARG A 55 -4.21 -0.89 4.57
CA ARG A 55 -5.46 -1.65 4.44
C ARG A 55 -5.94 -2.21 5.78
N ILE A 56 -5.02 -2.57 6.67
CA ILE A 56 -5.35 -3.00 8.04
C ILE A 56 -6.11 -1.89 8.77
N ILE A 57 -5.52 -0.68 8.83
CA ILE A 57 -6.14 0.47 9.49
C ILE A 57 -7.48 0.82 8.82
N TYR A 58 -7.50 0.81 7.49
CA TYR A 58 -8.70 1.09 6.72
C TYR A 58 -9.85 0.14 7.03
N ASN A 59 -9.58 -1.17 7.06
CA ASN A 59 -10.57 -2.21 7.31
C ASN A 59 -11.15 -2.08 8.73
N GLU A 60 -10.32 -1.76 9.72
CA GLU A 60 -10.80 -1.52 11.07
C GLU A 60 -11.63 -0.24 11.18
N PHE A 61 -11.26 0.85 10.50
CA PHE A 61 -12.16 2.01 10.41
C PHE A 61 -13.50 1.66 9.74
N LYS A 62 -13.46 0.86 8.66
CA LYS A 62 -14.67 0.42 7.95
C LYS A 62 -15.60 -0.40 8.83
N ARG A 63 -15.05 -1.20 9.75
CA ARG A 63 -15.81 -2.00 10.73
C ARG A 63 -16.32 -1.17 11.91
N ASN A 64 -15.45 -0.34 12.48
CA ASN A 64 -15.69 0.29 13.78
C ASN A 64 -16.28 1.70 13.68
N VAL A 65 -16.25 2.33 12.50
CA VAL A 65 -16.75 3.69 12.28
C VAL A 65 -17.94 3.67 11.33
N TRP A 66 -19.13 3.82 11.89
CA TRP A 66 -20.36 3.97 11.12
C TRP A 66 -20.26 5.16 10.16
N GLY A 67 -20.51 4.93 8.86
CA GLY A 67 -20.45 5.93 7.79
C GLY A 67 -19.17 5.86 6.97
N PHE A 68 -18.18 5.06 7.39
CA PHE A 68 -16.88 4.99 6.73
C PHE A 68 -16.92 4.18 5.43
N LYS A 69 -17.68 3.07 5.38
CA LYS A 69 -17.94 2.31 4.16
C LYS A 69 -18.68 3.17 3.13
N GLU A 70 -19.72 3.89 3.57
CA GLU A 70 -20.53 4.72 2.70
C GLU A 70 -19.72 5.91 2.16
N LEU A 71 -18.74 6.43 2.91
CA LEU A 71 -17.81 7.44 2.41
C LEU A 71 -16.99 6.93 1.22
N GLU A 72 -16.46 5.69 1.29
CA GLU A 72 -15.78 5.06 0.16
C GLU A 72 -16.71 4.97 -1.05
N GLU A 73 -17.89 4.36 -0.89
CA GLU A 73 -18.87 4.19 -1.97
C GLU A 73 -19.21 5.52 -2.66
N ILE A 74 -19.52 6.56 -1.87
CA ILE A 74 -19.85 7.90 -2.38
C ILE A 74 -18.69 8.52 -3.16
N LEU A 75 -17.46 8.37 -2.69
CA LEU A 75 -16.29 9.00 -3.28
C LEU A 75 -15.70 8.21 -4.46
N CYS A 76 -15.99 6.91 -4.54
CA CYS A 76 -15.73 6.08 -5.72
C CYS A 76 -16.61 6.50 -6.89
N GLU A 77 -17.88 6.86 -6.63
CA GLU A 77 -18.80 7.30 -7.69
C GLU A 77 -18.37 8.64 -8.30
N ARG A 78 -18.04 9.65 -7.47
CA ARG A 78 -17.66 10.99 -7.96
C ARG A 78 -16.96 11.86 -6.90
N PRO A 79 -16.14 12.84 -7.31
CA PRO A 79 -15.58 13.81 -6.39
C PRO A 79 -16.65 14.72 -5.78
N LEU A 80 -16.69 14.84 -4.45
CA LEU A 80 -17.67 15.67 -3.74
C LEU A 80 -17.06 16.54 -2.65
N GLY A 81 -17.71 17.67 -2.37
CA GLY A 81 -17.40 18.53 -1.23
C GLY A 81 -18.12 18.07 0.04
N VAL A 82 -17.63 18.51 1.20
CA VAL A 82 -18.09 18.10 2.53
C VAL A 82 -19.61 18.18 2.71
N LYS A 83 -20.25 19.29 2.29
CA LYS A 83 -21.70 19.48 2.42
C LYS A 83 -22.51 18.48 1.58
N ALA A 84 -22.03 18.18 0.37
CA ALA A 84 -22.67 17.20 -0.52
C ALA A 84 -22.50 15.78 0.04
N ILE A 85 -21.30 15.44 0.52
CA ILE A 85 -21.04 14.15 1.19
C ILE A 85 -21.98 13.95 2.38
N LEU A 86 -22.13 14.96 3.24
CA LEU A 86 -23.06 14.88 4.38
C LEU A 86 -24.51 14.62 3.94
N LYS A 87 -24.94 15.24 2.83
CA LYS A 87 -26.27 15.02 2.26
C LYS A 87 -26.44 13.58 1.78
N GLU A 88 -25.46 13.04 1.05
CA GLU A 88 -25.50 11.66 0.55
C GLU A 88 -25.45 10.62 1.69
N LEU A 89 -24.60 10.83 2.71
CA LEU A 89 -24.57 9.98 3.89
C LEU A 89 -25.92 9.91 4.59
N ARG A 90 -26.60 11.05 4.76
CA ARG A 90 -27.93 11.07 5.39
C ARG A 90 -28.99 10.35 4.56
N LYS A 91 -28.94 10.43 3.23
CA LYS A 91 -29.83 9.65 2.35
C LYS A 91 -29.63 8.15 2.52
N ARG A 92 -28.41 7.71 2.85
CA ARG A 92 -28.06 6.32 3.16
C ARG A 92 -28.33 5.93 4.63
N GLY A 93 -29.09 6.74 5.38
CA GLY A 93 -29.46 6.46 6.77
C GLY A 93 -28.37 6.74 7.81
N ILE A 94 -27.25 7.37 7.42
CA ILE A 94 -26.17 7.69 8.34
C ILE A 94 -26.55 8.89 9.22
N SER A 95 -26.46 8.71 10.53
CA SER A 95 -26.92 9.68 11.55
C SER A 95 -26.03 10.92 11.74
N TRP A 96 -25.05 11.16 10.87
CA TRP A 96 -24.14 12.30 11.00
C TRP A 96 -24.87 13.63 10.77
N LYS A 97 -24.70 14.56 11.71
CA LYS A 97 -25.43 15.84 11.78
C LYS A 97 -24.59 17.04 11.36
N LYS A 98 -23.27 17.01 11.51
CA LYS A 98 -22.41 18.19 11.32
C LYS A 98 -21.30 17.90 10.31
N GLU A 99 -20.95 18.91 9.52
CA GLU A 99 -19.84 18.83 8.55
C GLU A 99 -18.51 18.42 9.18
N HIS A 100 -18.28 18.78 10.45
CA HIS A 100 -17.06 18.40 11.15
C HIS A 100 -16.88 16.88 11.27
N GLN A 101 -17.97 16.12 11.43
CA GLN A 101 -17.91 14.64 11.49
C GLN A 101 -17.36 14.08 10.17
N VAL A 102 -17.85 14.60 9.04
CA VAL A 102 -17.34 14.27 7.69
C VAL A 102 -15.87 14.68 7.55
N ARG A 103 -15.50 15.91 7.94
CA ARG A 103 -14.13 16.42 7.81
C ARG A 103 -13.12 15.57 8.57
N ILE A 104 -13.45 15.08 9.76
CA ILE A 104 -12.57 14.19 10.53
C ILE A 104 -12.31 12.89 9.75
N ARG A 105 -13.34 12.23 9.21
CA ARG A 105 -13.16 10.95 8.51
C ARG A 105 -12.46 11.14 7.16
N LEU A 106 -12.76 12.21 6.44
CA LEU A 106 -11.99 12.58 5.25
C LEU A 106 -10.51 12.85 5.58
N PHE A 107 -10.22 13.42 6.75
CA PHE A 107 -8.84 13.58 7.18
C PHE A 107 -8.15 12.22 7.40
N TYR A 108 -8.82 11.24 8.01
CA TYR A 108 -8.27 9.88 8.15
C TYR A 108 -8.03 9.21 6.80
N LEU A 109 -9.01 9.26 5.90
CA LEU A 109 -8.87 8.72 4.53
C LEU A 109 -7.72 9.37 3.76
N MET A 110 -7.53 10.69 3.92
CA MET A 110 -6.42 11.41 3.30
C MET A 110 -5.07 11.03 3.91
N LEU A 111 -4.98 10.79 5.22
CA LEU A 111 -3.76 10.27 5.86
C LEU A 111 -3.42 8.85 5.39
N LEU A 112 -4.43 8.03 5.12
CA LEU A 112 -4.27 6.70 4.53
C LEU A 112 -3.90 6.75 3.04
N GLY A 113 -3.94 7.92 2.41
CA GLY A 113 -3.74 8.08 0.97
C GLY A 113 -4.92 7.60 0.11
N ALA A 114 -6.04 7.22 0.72
CA ALA A 114 -7.22 6.65 0.05
C ALA A 114 -7.98 7.67 -0.81
N ILE A 115 -7.84 8.97 -0.48
CA ILE A 115 -8.50 10.06 -1.18
C ILE A 115 -7.51 11.19 -1.50
N LYS A 116 -7.74 11.86 -2.62
CA LYS A 116 -7.05 13.13 -2.99
C LYS A 116 -8.04 14.29 -2.93
N ARG A 117 -7.52 15.49 -2.66
CA ARG A 117 -8.31 16.72 -2.64
C ARG A 117 -8.14 17.46 -3.96
N GLU A 118 -9.26 17.75 -4.63
CA GLU A 118 -9.35 18.48 -5.88
C GLU A 118 -10.14 19.78 -5.62
N GLY A 119 -9.42 20.86 -5.33
CA GLY A 119 -10.03 22.12 -4.88
C GLY A 119 -10.81 21.98 -3.57
N SER A 120 -12.14 22.14 -3.64
CA SER A 120 -13.04 21.95 -2.49
C SER A 120 -13.64 20.54 -2.39
N LYS A 121 -13.35 19.67 -3.37
CA LYS A 121 -13.88 18.31 -3.48
C LYS A 121 -12.82 17.28 -3.07
N TYR A 122 -13.29 16.08 -2.76
CA TYR A 122 -12.48 14.91 -2.43
C TYR A 122 -12.83 13.80 -3.40
N LYS A 123 -11.84 13.03 -3.85
CA LYS A 123 -11.96 11.94 -4.79
C LYS A 123 -11.32 10.68 -4.22
N TRP A 124 -11.98 9.53 -4.35
CA TRP A 124 -11.35 8.25 -4.04
C TRP A 124 -10.27 7.90 -5.05
N VAL A 125 -9.11 7.45 -4.56
CA VAL A 125 -7.97 7.05 -5.39
C VAL A 125 -7.45 5.65 -5.07
N GLY A 126 -8.09 4.94 -4.14
CA GLY A 126 -7.62 3.64 -3.65
C GLY A 126 -6.50 3.76 -2.62
N LEU A 127 -6.28 2.68 -1.87
CA LEU A 127 -5.23 2.63 -0.86
C LEU A 127 -3.89 2.27 -1.51
N PRO A 128 -2.83 3.07 -1.30
CA PRO A 128 -1.51 2.71 -1.79
C PRO A 128 -0.96 1.52 -1.01
N LEU A 129 -0.36 0.57 -1.74
CA LEU A 129 0.29 -0.60 -1.16
C LEU A 129 1.50 -0.22 -0.30
N SER A 130 1.76 -1.00 0.74
CA SER A 130 3.02 -1.00 1.48
C SER A 130 4.11 -1.72 0.68
N HIS A 131 5.36 -1.59 1.13
CA HIS A 131 6.47 -2.34 0.54
C HIS A 131 6.22 -3.86 0.66
N GLU A 132 5.82 -4.34 1.84
CA GLU A 132 5.51 -5.76 2.07
C GLU A 132 4.37 -6.27 1.18
N GLU A 133 3.29 -5.49 1.02
CA GLU A 133 2.17 -5.86 0.14
C GLU A 133 2.62 -5.99 -1.33
N ILE A 134 3.59 -5.18 -1.78
CA ILE A 134 4.15 -5.30 -3.13
C ILE A 134 5.02 -6.55 -3.26
N LYS A 135 5.80 -6.91 -2.22
CA LYS A 135 6.56 -8.19 -2.20
C LYS A 135 5.61 -9.37 -2.30
N GLU A 136 4.54 -9.38 -1.52
CA GLU A 136 3.49 -10.41 -1.57
C GLU A 136 2.91 -10.55 -2.98
N VAL A 137 2.54 -9.43 -3.63
CA VAL A 137 2.05 -9.44 -5.03
C VAL A 137 3.08 -10.02 -6.00
N LEU A 138 4.36 -9.65 -5.88
CA LEU A 138 5.43 -10.17 -6.74
C LEU A 138 5.65 -11.68 -6.53
N VAL A 139 5.56 -12.15 -5.29
CA VAL A 139 5.68 -13.58 -4.95
C VAL A 139 4.49 -14.36 -5.55
N GLU A 140 3.26 -13.88 -5.33
CA GLU A 140 2.06 -14.52 -5.87
C GLU A 140 2.07 -14.59 -7.41
N LEU A 141 2.48 -13.51 -8.06
CA LEU A 141 2.67 -13.47 -9.52
C LEU A 141 3.74 -14.46 -9.97
N GLY A 142 4.89 -14.48 -9.31
CA GLY A 142 6.00 -15.40 -9.64
C GLY A 142 5.56 -16.86 -9.56
N ASN A 143 4.90 -17.25 -8.46
CA ASN A 143 4.35 -18.59 -8.27
C ASN A 143 3.30 -18.94 -9.35
N SER A 144 2.38 -18.01 -9.63
CA SER A 144 1.32 -18.21 -10.63
C SER A 144 1.86 -18.40 -12.05
N LEU A 145 3.03 -17.83 -12.34
CA LEU A 145 3.74 -17.96 -13.61
C LEU A 145 4.74 -19.13 -13.65
N GLY A 146 4.82 -19.92 -12.57
CA GLY A 146 5.67 -21.13 -12.50
C GLY A 146 7.12 -20.88 -12.11
N TYR A 147 7.48 -19.69 -11.65
CA TYR A 147 8.79 -19.40 -11.09
C TYR A 147 8.89 -19.86 -9.63
N SER A 148 10.11 -19.88 -9.09
CA SER A 148 10.35 -20.01 -7.65
C SER A 148 10.78 -18.66 -7.07
N PRO A 149 9.84 -17.80 -6.64
CA PRO A 149 10.14 -16.51 -6.06
C PRO A 149 10.85 -16.66 -4.70
N LYS A 150 11.77 -15.73 -4.42
CA LYS A 150 12.43 -15.59 -3.12
C LYS A 150 12.42 -14.12 -2.72
N GLU A 151 11.99 -13.85 -1.49
CA GLU A 151 12.10 -12.52 -0.88
C GLU A 151 13.46 -12.35 -0.21
N GLU A 152 13.90 -11.09 -0.09
CA GLU A 152 15.10 -10.70 0.65
C GLU A 152 16.32 -11.53 0.23
N PHE A 153 16.54 -11.66 -1.08
CA PHE A 153 17.53 -12.55 -1.67
C PHE A 153 18.94 -11.96 -1.52
N HIS A 154 19.80 -12.67 -0.79
CA HIS A 154 21.14 -12.19 -0.45
C HIS A 154 22.17 -12.57 -1.51
N ILE A 155 23.03 -11.61 -1.86
CA ILE A 155 24.07 -11.72 -2.87
C ILE A 155 25.33 -10.99 -2.36
N ASP A 156 26.32 -11.71 -1.83
CA ASP A 156 27.61 -11.16 -1.36
C ASP A 156 27.50 -9.82 -0.59
N GLY A 157 26.59 -9.78 0.39
CA GLY A 157 26.37 -8.60 1.24
C GLY A 157 25.33 -7.61 0.71
N PHE A 158 24.86 -7.78 -0.52
CA PHE A 158 23.70 -7.08 -1.09
C PHE A 158 22.43 -7.89 -0.89
N ARG A 159 21.28 -7.23 -0.97
CA ARG A 159 19.98 -7.86 -0.71
C ARG A 159 18.93 -7.31 -1.67
N VAL A 160 18.41 -8.18 -2.53
CA VAL A 160 17.34 -7.87 -3.48
C VAL A 160 15.99 -8.19 -2.87
N ASP A 161 15.05 -7.25 -2.90
CA ASP A 161 13.74 -7.40 -2.25
C ASP A 161 12.98 -8.65 -2.73
N VAL A 162 12.91 -8.89 -4.05
CA VAL A 162 12.34 -10.12 -4.62
C VAL A 162 13.12 -10.56 -5.85
N VAL A 163 13.40 -11.85 -5.96
CA VAL A 163 13.87 -12.47 -7.21
C VAL A 163 12.96 -13.61 -7.63
N TRP A 164 12.85 -13.85 -8.93
CA TRP A 164 12.22 -15.04 -9.48
C TRP A 164 13.29 -15.96 -10.07
N LEU A 165 13.42 -17.15 -9.47
CA LEU A 165 14.31 -18.21 -9.96
C LEU A 165 13.59 -19.06 -11.01
N ARG A 166 14.33 -19.55 -12.01
CA ARG A 166 13.77 -20.46 -13.04
C ARG A 166 13.20 -21.76 -12.47
N SER A 167 13.74 -22.22 -11.35
CA SER A 167 13.24 -23.39 -10.62
C SER A 167 13.61 -23.28 -9.15
N GLY A 168 13.03 -24.13 -8.31
CA GLY A 168 13.38 -24.22 -6.88
C GLY A 168 14.61 -25.09 -6.59
N LEU A 169 15.36 -25.50 -7.62
CA LEU A 169 16.54 -26.35 -7.45
C LEU A 169 17.74 -25.53 -6.95
N PRO A 170 18.64 -26.14 -6.14
CA PRO A 170 19.90 -25.50 -5.77
C PRO A 170 20.68 -25.02 -7.00
N GLY A 171 21.19 -23.79 -6.95
CA GLY A 171 21.94 -23.19 -8.06
C GLY A 171 21.11 -22.68 -9.23
N ALA A 172 19.77 -22.67 -9.13
CA ALA A 172 18.91 -22.09 -10.16
C ALA A 172 19.27 -20.61 -10.43
N SER A 173 19.32 -20.23 -11.71
CA SER A 173 19.58 -18.85 -12.12
C SER A 173 18.41 -17.93 -11.76
N VAL A 174 18.74 -16.70 -11.37
CA VAL A 174 17.79 -15.60 -11.29
C VAL A 174 17.36 -15.22 -12.71
N GLU A 175 16.05 -15.20 -12.97
CA GLU A 175 15.47 -14.76 -14.25
C GLU A 175 14.95 -13.32 -14.14
N TYR A 176 14.34 -12.96 -13.01
CA TYR A 176 13.86 -11.61 -12.73
C TYR A 176 14.32 -11.14 -11.36
N ALA A 177 14.69 -9.87 -11.25
CA ALA A 177 15.08 -9.22 -9.99
C ALA A 177 14.29 -7.92 -9.81
N PHE A 178 13.75 -7.72 -8.61
CA PHE A 178 12.87 -6.60 -8.28
C PHE A 178 13.35 -5.89 -7.01
N GLU A 179 13.46 -4.57 -7.10
CA GLU A 179 13.66 -3.67 -5.95
C GLU A 179 12.48 -2.72 -5.82
N ILE A 180 11.95 -2.54 -4.61
CA ILE A 180 10.75 -1.76 -4.34
C ILE A 180 11.13 -0.41 -3.74
N GLN A 181 11.08 0.63 -4.57
CA GLN A 181 11.43 2.00 -4.20
C GLN A 181 10.20 2.90 -4.15
N LEU A 182 9.61 3.07 -2.97
CA LEU A 182 8.41 3.92 -2.78
C LEU A 182 8.73 5.34 -2.29
N LYS A 183 9.93 5.59 -1.75
CA LYS A 183 10.35 6.89 -1.23
C LYS A 183 11.86 6.92 -1.01
N GLY A 184 12.46 8.10 -1.04
CA GLY A 184 13.88 8.29 -0.76
C GLY A 184 14.78 8.03 -1.97
N ASP A 185 16.09 8.02 -1.75
CA ASP A 185 17.10 7.88 -2.82
C ASP A 185 17.16 6.43 -3.36
N PRO A 186 17.01 6.21 -4.68
CA PRO A 186 17.05 4.87 -5.29
C PRO A 186 18.45 4.25 -5.40
N LYS A 187 19.53 4.94 -5.02
CA LYS A 187 20.90 4.43 -5.19
C LYS A 187 21.12 3.01 -4.65
N SER A 188 20.61 2.70 -3.45
CA SER A 188 20.79 1.37 -2.86
C SER A 188 20.10 0.29 -3.70
N ALA A 189 18.86 0.54 -4.15
CA ALA A 189 18.14 -0.36 -5.04
C ALA A 189 18.89 -0.57 -6.36
N ILE A 190 19.41 0.50 -6.96
CA ILE A 190 20.21 0.41 -8.19
C ILE A 190 21.46 -0.46 -7.98
N LEU A 191 22.18 -0.26 -6.88
CA LEU A 191 23.39 -1.04 -6.56
C LEU A 191 23.07 -2.53 -6.37
N ASN A 192 21.99 -2.85 -5.65
CA ASN A 192 21.54 -4.24 -5.47
C ASN A 192 21.22 -4.91 -6.81
N LEU A 193 20.50 -4.23 -7.71
CA LEU A 193 20.17 -4.77 -9.03
C LEU A 193 21.40 -4.94 -9.91
N GLN A 194 22.33 -3.99 -9.91
CA GLN A 194 23.60 -4.14 -10.63
C GLN A 194 24.37 -5.37 -10.16
N GLU A 195 24.39 -5.61 -8.85
CA GLU A 195 25.06 -6.77 -8.28
C GLU A 195 24.42 -8.10 -8.69
N CYS A 196 23.08 -8.12 -8.80
CA CYS A 196 22.35 -9.24 -9.39
C CYS A 196 22.71 -9.45 -10.88
N LEU A 197 22.73 -8.38 -11.66
CA LEU A 197 23.02 -8.41 -13.10
C LEU A 197 24.46 -8.85 -13.42
N ARG A 198 25.41 -8.61 -12.51
CA ARG A 198 26.80 -9.13 -12.64
C ARG A 198 26.87 -10.66 -12.54
N ARG A 199 25.96 -11.29 -11.80
CA ARG A 199 25.98 -12.75 -11.55
C ARG A 199 25.08 -13.54 -12.49
N TRP A 200 23.95 -12.96 -12.89
CA TRP A 200 22.96 -13.64 -13.69
C TRP A 200 22.49 -12.75 -14.84
N PRO A 201 22.14 -13.33 -16.00
CA PRO A 201 21.51 -12.61 -17.10
C PRO A 201 20.02 -12.31 -16.80
N ALA A 202 19.76 -11.72 -15.63
CA ALA A 202 18.43 -11.44 -15.13
C ALA A 202 17.83 -10.20 -15.81
N LYS A 203 16.50 -10.09 -15.76
CA LYS A 203 15.78 -8.85 -16.09
C LYS A 203 15.52 -8.09 -14.79
N ALA A 204 16.09 -6.89 -14.67
CA ALA A 204 16.03 -6.10 -13.45
C ALA A 204 14.96 -5.01 -13.52
N TYR A 205 14.22 -4.84 -12.42
CA TYR A 205 13.13 -3.88 -12.32
C TYR A 205 13.16 -3.12 -11.00
N ILE A 206 13.01 -1.80 -11.07
CA ILE A 206 12.60 -0.99 -9.92
C ILE A 206 11.08 -0.85 -9.95
N VAL A 207 10.43 -1.38 -8.92
CA VAL A 207 9.00 -1.22 -8.67
C VAL A 207 8.78 0.04 -7.85
N THR A 208 7.98 0.98 -8.35
CA THR A 208 7.78 2.28 -7.70
C THR A 208 6.32 2.72 -7.73
N ASN A 209 6.03 3.84 -7.08
CA ASN A 209 4.72 4.46 -7.10
C ASN A 209 4.61 5.57 -8.16
N PRO A 210 3.39 5.97 -8.52
CA PRO A 210 3.14 6.96 -9.57
C PRO A 210 3.79 8.30 -9.30
N GLU A 211 3.86 8.69 -8.03
CA GLU A 211 4.44 9.93 -7.58
C GLU A 211 5.97 9.98 -7.72
N GLN A 212 6.64 8.82 -7.86
CA GLN A 212 8.09 8.70 -7.96
C GLN A 212 8.59 8.35 -9.38
N VAL A 213 7.70 7.96 -10.31
CA VAL A 213 8.06 7.52 -11.67
C VAL A 213 9.13 8.39 -12.34
N ARG A 214 8.88 9.70 -12.50
CA ARG A 214 9.83 10.60 -13.17
C ARG A 214 11.17 10.71 -12.45
N TYR A 215 11.17 10.61 -11.12
CA TYR A 215 12.39 10.69 -10.34
C TYR A 215 13.23 9.41 -10.54
N ILE A 216 12.60 8.24 -10.48
CA ILE A 216 13.24 6.95 -10.70
C ILE A 216 13.75 6.83 -12.14
N GLU A 217 12.95 7.19 -13.15
CA GLU A 217 13.35 7.19 -14.56
C GLU A 217 14.63 8.00 -14.80
N ASN A 218 14.72 9.19 -14.20
CA ASN A 218 15.93 10.02 -14.30
C ASN A 218 17.12 9.40 -13.57
N ALA A 219 16.90 8.80 -12.39
CA ALA A 219 17.95 8.17 -11.62
C ALA A 219 18.54 6.93 -12.31
N ILE A 220 17.70 6.10 -12.96
CA ILE A 220 18.15 4.90 -13.67
C ILE A 220 18.62 5.18 -15.09
N ARG A 221 18.56 6.44 -15.58
CA ARG A 221 18.94 6.80 -16.95
C ARG A 221 20.30 6.25 -17.40
N PRO A 222 21.36 6.21 -16.57
CA PRO A 222 22.64 5.60 -16.95
C PRO A 222 22.57 4.08 -17.20
N TRP A 223 21.54 3.40 -16.69
CA TRP A 223 21.33 1.95 -16.73
C TRP A 223 20.01 1.56 -17.40
N LYS A 224 19.42 2.46 -18.20
CA LYS A 224 18.07 2.29 -18.79
C LYS A 224 17.89 1.05 -19.66
N GLU A 225 18.98 0.51 -20.21
CA GLU A 225 18.95 -0.70 -21.03
C GLU A 225 18.87 -1.97 -20.17
N ASP A 226 19.46 -1.93 -18.96
CA ASP A 226 19.60 -3.09 -18.07
C ASP A 226 18.52 -3.11 -16.96
N ILE A 227 18.15 -1.93 -16.45
CA ILE A 227 17.21 -1.74 -15.35
C ILE A 227 15.98 -1.00 -15.88
N LYS A 228 14.82 -1.65 -15.74
CA LYS A 228 13.52 -1.08 -16.12
C LYS A 228 12.76 -0.61 -14.89
N MET A 229 11.72 0.18 -15.09
CA MET A 229 10.84 0.65 -14.02
C MET A 229 9.42 0.12 -14.23
N ILE A 230 8.75 -0.25 -13.14
CA ILE A 230 7.33 -0.65 -13.14
C ILE A 230 6.58 0.15 -12.07
N ASP A 231 5.42 0.71 -12.44
CA ASP A 231 4.45 1.23 -11.47
C ASP A 231 3.73 0.07 -10.79
N TYR A 232 3.76 -0.01 -9.46
CA TYR A 232 3.16 -1.12 -8.70
C TYR A 232 1.67 -1.31 -9.01
N ARG A 233 0.93 -0.26 -9.40
CA ARG A 233 -0.49 -0.38 -9.77
C ARG A 233 -0.70 -1.29 -10.99
N THR A 234 0.30 -1.36 -11.86
CA THR A 234 0.29 -2.27 -13.00
C THR A 234 0.41 -3.71 -12.52
N LEU A 235 1.29 -3.97 -11.54
CA LEU A 235 1.44 -5.31 -10.95
C LEU A 235 0.17 -5.75 -10.23
N GLU A 236 -0.42 -4.88 -9.42
CA GLU A 236 -1.69 -5.13 -8.74
C GLU A 236 -2.80 -5.49 -9.75
N GLY A 237 -2.97 -4.69 -10.80
CA GLY A 237 -3.99 -4.97 -11.83
C GLY A 237 -3.72 -6.23 -12.66
N VAL A 238 -2.45 -6.63 -12.83
CA VAL A 238 -2.11 -7.92 -13.48
C VAL A 238 -2.42 -9.09 -12.56
N ALA A 239 -2.09 -8.98 -11.27
CA ALA A 239 -2.37 -10.01 -10.27
C ALA A 239 -3.87 -10.27 -10.13
N GLU A 240 -4.68 -9.21 -10.06
CA GLU A 240 -6.14 -9.31 -10.01
C GLU A 240 -6.70 -10.08 -11.22
N ARG A 241 -6.30 -9.70 -12.44
CA ARG A 241 -6.75 -10.37 -13.67
C ARG A 241 -6.31 -11.82 -13.76
N LEU A 242 -5.11 -12.13 -13.30
CA LEU A 242 -4.60 -13.50 -13.27
C LEU A 242 -5.40 -14.36 -12.30
N ASN A 243 -5.70 -13.83 -11.11
CA ASN A 243 -6.54 -14.51 -10.13
C ASN A 243 -7.96 -14.76 -10.67
N ASP A 244 -8.57 -13.77 -11.33
CA ASP A 244 -9.87 -13.95 -11.99
C ASP A 244 -9.85 -15.08 -13.02
N LEU A 245 -8.80 -15.12 -13.86
CA LEU A 245 -8.62 -16.19 -14.85
C LEU A 245 -8.48 -17.55 -14.18
N VAL A 246 -7.64 -17.67 -13.15
CA VAL A 246 -7.45 -18.91 -12.39
C VAL A 246 -8.78 -19.38 -11.79
N ASN A 247 -9.56 -18.47 -11.20
CA ASN A 247 -10.86 -18.79 -10.61
C ASN A 247 -11.87 -19.24 -11.67
N MET A 248 -11.94 -18.57 -12.83
CA MET A 248 -12.79 -18.98 -13.95
C MET A 248 -12.45 -20.41 -14.42
N LEU A 249 -11.17 -20.74 -14.53
CA LEU A 249 -10.74 -22.06 -14.95
C LEU A 249 -11.01 -23.14 -13.89
N LYS A 250 -10.83 -22.83 -12.60
CA LYS A 250 -11.21 -23.71 -11.48
C LYS A 250 -12.70 -24.07 -11.51
N ILE A 251 -13.58 -23.09 -11.75
CA ILE A 251 -15.03 -23.31 -11.87
C ILE A 251 -15.37 -24.27 -13.02
N ARG A 252 -14.56 -24.28 -14.08
CA ARG A 252 -14.72 -25.19 -15.23
C ARG A 252 -14.06 -26.57 -15.02
N GLY A 253 -13.57 -26.86 -13.82
CA GLY A 253 -13.00 -28.17 -13.48
C GLY A 253 -11.54 -28.36 -13.89
N PHE A 254 -10.86 -27.30 -14.37
CA PHE A 254 -9.43 -27.36 -14.61
C PHE A 254 -8.69 -27.44 -13.26
N LYS A 255 -7.88 -28.48 -13.09
CA LYS A 255 -6.98 -28.62 -11.94
C LYS A 255 -5.61 -28.06 -12.32
N PHE A 256 -5.27 -26.91 -11.76
CA PHE A 256 -3.93 -26.35 -11.92
C PHE A 256 -3.02 -26.90 -10.84
N ASN A 257 -1.82 -27.33 -11.25
CA ASN A 257 -0.68 -27.49 -10.34
C ASN A 257 0.04 -26.14 -10.18
N ILE A 258 -0.71 -25.06 -9.96
CA ILE A 258 -0.10 -23.81 -9.49
C ILE A 258 0.18 -24.05 -8.01
N ARG A 259 1.47 -24.05 -7.65
CA ARG A 259 1.90 -24.16 -6.25
C ARG A 259 1.61 -22.87 -5.50
#